data_AF-A0A3M1YKH0-F1
#
_entry.id   AF-A0A3M1YKH0-F1
#
_cell.length_a   1.000
_cell.length_b   1.000
_cell.length_c   1.000
_cell.angle_alpha   90.00
_cell.angle_beta   90.00
_cell.angle_gamma   90.00
#
_symmetry.space_group_name_H-M   'P 1'
#
loop_
_entity.id
_entity.type
_entity.pdbx_description
1 polymer ?
#
loop_
_entity_poly.entity_id
_entity_poly.type
_entity_poly.pdbx_seq_one_letter_code
_entity_poly.pdbx_strand_id
1 'polypeptide(L)'
;MDTNFTTLSQRIDAFHKLGRFISSELLAYKSGKKSFSELFDGILFKAYLKNNWFTEENQIKALEGILQFLDRELLNEWLSKYESVPHSASAKVAVIMAGNIPMVGFHDFLSVLMAGHRIIIKLSSDDKVLLPYFAQKLTDIDSAFSSLIHFEEEKLSGFDAVIATGSNNSARYFEYYFSAVPHIIRKNRNSVAIITGNETEQELKLLAEDIFTYFGLGCRNVSKIYIPEGYDVN
;
A
#
# COMPACT_ATOMS: atom_id res chain seq x y z
N MET A 1 -27.95 -13.88 -14.43
CA MET A 1 -26.74 -13.05 -14.35
C MET A 1 -26.30 -13.10 -12.90
N ASP A 2 -25.42 -14.05 -12.58
CA ASP A 2 -25.00 -14.29 -11.20
C ASP A 2 -24.09 -13.16 -10.77
N THR A 3 -24.64 -12.23 -9.98
CA THR A 3 -23.83 -11.26 -9.26
C THR A 3 -23.12 -12.00 -8.14
N ASN A 4 -21.94 -12.55 -8.43
CA ASN A 4 -21.02 -13.12 -7.45
C ASN A 4 -20.50 -12.00 -6.53
N PHE A 5 -21.31 -11.61 -5.55
CA PHE A 5 -20.85 -10.76 -4.46
C PHE A 5 -20.02 -11.61 -3.49
N THR A 6 -18.77 -11.21 -3.24
CA THR A 6 -17.94 -11.83 -2.22
C THR A 6 -18.45 -11.43 -0.83
N THR A 7 -18.72 -12.39 0.04
CA THR A 7 -19.01 -12.12 1.46
C THR A 7 -17.77 -11.56 2.17
N LEU A 8 -17.93 -10.85 3.29
CA LEU A 8 -16.78 -10.36 4.06
C LEU A 8 -15.81 -11.49 4.46
N SER A 9 -16.35 -12.63 4.88
CA SER A 9 -15.55 -13.82 5.23
C SER A 9 -14.73 -14.33 4.04
N GLN A 10 -15.33 -14.40 2.83
CA GLN A 10 -14.61 -14.76 1.61
C GLN A 10 -13.50 -13.74 1.28
N ARG A 11 -13.77 -12.44 1.44
CA ARG A 11 -12.76 -11.40 1.21
C ARG A 11 -11.58 -11.56 2.17
N ILE A 12 -11.83 -11.73 3.47
CA ILE A 12 -10.80 -11.97 4.49
C ILE A 12 -9.99 -13.22 4.14
N ASP A 13 -10.66 -14.32 3.78
CA ASP A 13 -10.00 -15.58 3.42
C ASP A 13 -9.07 -15.44 2.20
N ALA A 14 -9.54 -14.74 1.16
CA ALA A 14 -8.75 -14.50 -0.05
C ALA A 14 -7.49 -13.65 0.23
N PHE A 15 -7.63 -12.57 1.00
CA PHE A 15 -6.49 -11.73 1.37
C PHE A 15 -5.53 -12.43 2.34
N HIS A 16 -6.05 -13.25 3.24
CA HIS A 16 -5.20 -14.08 4.10
C HIS A 16 -4.38 -15.10 3.28
N LYS A 17 -5.01 -15.75 2.29
CA LYS A 17 -4.31 -16.64 1.34
C LYS A 17 -3.27 -15.88 0.52
N LEU A 18 -3.55 -14.64 0.10
CA LEU A 18 -2.56 -13.78 -0.55
C LEU A 18 -1.38 -13.49 0.39
N GLY A 19 -1.64 -13.20 1.66
CA GLY A 19 -0.59 -13.04 2.67
C GLY A 19 0.28 -14.28 2.83
N ARG A 20 -0.32 -15.48 2.88
CA ARG A 20 0.43 -16.74 2.91
C ARG A 20 1.30 -16.94 1.67
N PHE A 21 0.77 -16.60 0.49
CA PHE A 21 1.55 -16.63 -0.75
C PHE A 21 2.77 -15.69 -0.68
N ILE A 22 2.57 -14.41 -0.33
CA ILE A 22 3.66 -13.43 -0.20
C ILE A 22 4.70 -13.89 0.82
N SER A 23 4.27 -14.40 1.97
CA SER A 23 5.15 -14.92 3.03
C SER A 23 6.00 -16.09 2.53
N SER A 24 5.39 -17.03 1.79
CA SER A 24 6.12 -18.17 1.22
C SER A 24 7.15 -17.75 0.17
N GLU A 25 6.83 -16.77 -0.67
CA GLU A 25 7.73 -16.21 -1.68
C GLU A 25 8.93 -15.49 -1.03
N LEU A 26 8.67 -14.63 -0.04
CA LEU A 26 9.73 -13.96 0.72
C LEU A 26 10.64 -14.94 1.45
N LEU A 27 10.10 -16.00 2.07
CA LEU A 27 10.89 -17.01 2.76
C LEU A 27 11.80 -17.77 1.78
N ALA A 28 11.25 -18.18 0.63
CA ALA A 28 12.01 -18.86 -0.40
C ALA A 28 13.15 -17.95 -0.92
N TYR A 29 12.81 -16.71 -1.27
CA TYR A 29 13.73 -15.68 -1.74
C TYR A 29 14.91 -15.46 -0.78
N LYS A 30 14.62 -15.22 0.51
CA LYS A 30 15.65 -15.01 1.55
C LYS A 30 16.53 -16.23 1.80
N SER A 31 16.01 -17.43 1.56
CA SER A 31 16.75 -18.67 1.78
C SER A 31 17.74 -19.01 0.64
N GLY A 32 17.79 -18.20 -0.43
CA GLY A 32 18.60 -18.48 -1.62
C GLY A 32 18.17 -19.74 -2.37
N LYS A 33 17.07 -20.37 -1.96
CA LYS A 33 16.39 -21.39 -2.75
C LYS A 33 15.71 -20.64 -3.88
N LYS A 34 15.78 -21.15 -5.11
CA LYS A 34 14.90 -20.68 -6.19
C LYS A 34 13.48 -20.61 -5.61
N SER A 35 12.88 -19.42 -5.69
CA SER A 35 11.49 -19.23 -5.32
C SER A 35 10.63 -20.36 -5.92
N PHE A 36 9.55 -20.73 -5.23
CA PHE A 36 8.57 -21.68 -5.76
C PHE A 36 8.00 -21.19 -7.12
N SER A 37 8.14 -19.91 -7.44
CA SER A 37 7.94 -19.35 -8.78
C SER A 37 9.21 -18.63 -9.29
N GLU A 38 9.79 -19.11 -10.39
CA GLU A 38 10.85 -18.39 -11.13
C GLU A 38 10.40 -16.98 -11.61
N LEU A 39 9.11 -16.64 -11.42
CA LEU A 39 8.53 -15.34 -11.69
C LEU A 39 8.77 -14.30 -10.59
N PHE A 40 8.88 -14.67 -9.31
CA PHE A 40 8.89 -13.68 -8.23
C PHE A 40 10.16 -12.81 -8.25
N ASP A 41 11.34 -13.41 -8.37
CA ASP A 41 12.63 -12.72 -8.49
C ASP A 41 12.63 -11.78 -9.72
N GLY A 42 12.09 -12.28 -10.85
CA GLY A 42 11.94 -11.50 -12.07
C GLY A 42 10.99 -10.31 -11.92
N ILE A 43 9.94 -10.44 -11.10
CA ILE A 43 9.00 -9.36 -10.79
C ILE A 43 9.66 -8.29 -9.91
N LEU A 44 10.42 -8.69 -8.88
CA LEU A 44 11.17 -7.74 -8.04
C LEU A 44 12.23 -6.99 -8.87
N PHE A 45 12.96 -7.71 -9.72
CA PHE A 45 13.94 -7.10 -10.61
C PHE A 45 13.29 -6.16 -11.62
N LYS A 46 12.14 -6.54 -12.20
CA LYS A 46 11.37 -5.67 -13.10
C LYS A 46 10.88 -4.39 -12.40
N ALA A 47 10.47 -4.49 -11.13
CA ALA A 47 10.06 -3.33 -10.34
C ALA A 47 11.25 -2.39 -10.08
N TYR A 48 12.42 -2.95 -9.74
CA TYR A 48 13.67 -2.19 -9.61
C TYR A 48 14.08 -1.49 -10.91
N LEU A 49 14.07 -2.19 -12.05
CA LEU A 49 14.38 -1.59 -13.36
C LEU A 49 13.43 -0.45 -13.73
N LYS A 50 12.19 -0.49 -13.22
CA LYS A 50 11.21 0.55 -13.46
C LYS A 50 11.43 1.77 -12.57
N ASN A 51 11.85 1.54 -11.32
CA ASN A 51 12.14 2.57 -10.34
C ASN A 51 13.29 2.12 -9.44
N ASN A 52 14.48 2.69 -9.65
CA ASN A 52 15.70 2.27 -8.96
C ASN A 52 15.66 2.50 -7.43
N TRP A 53 14.70 3.28 -6.92
CA TRP A 53 14.45 3.41 -5.48
C TRP A 53 13.82 2.15 -4.88
N PHE A 54 13.23 1.30 -5.71
CA PHE A 54 12.67 0.00 -5.30
C PHE A 54 13.79 -1.03 -5.28
N THR A 55 14.82 -0.77 -4.47
CA THR A 55 15.85 -1.77 -4.19
C THR A 55 15.22 -3.03 -3.61
N GLU A 56 15.92 -4.14 -3.76
CA GLU A 56 15.50 -5.42 -3.17
C GLU A 56 15.12 -5.29 -1.69
N GLU A 57 15.97 -4.62 -0.90
CA GLU A 57 15.72 -4.35 0.51
C GLU A 57 14.41 -3.57 0.74
N ASN A 58 14.18 -2.49 -0.01
CA ASN A 58 12.96 -1.68 0.11
C ASN A 58 11.71 -2.47 -0.31
N GLN A 59 11.82 -3.29 -1.35
CA GLN A 59 10.71 -4.11 -1.80
C GLN A 59 10.36 -5.18 -0.76
N ILE A 60 11.36 -5.88 -0.21
CA ILE A 60 11.18 -6.86 0.87
C ILE A 60 10.54 -6.18 2.08
N LYS A 61 11.10 -5.04 2.53
CA LYS A 61 10.58 -4.29 3.69
C LYS A 61 9.13 -3.87 3.49
N ALA A 62 8.76 -3.41 2.29
CA ALA A 62 7.38 -3.06 1.96
C ALA A 62 6.44 -4.28 2.01
N LEU A 63 6.87 -5.41 1.46
CA LEU A 63 6.07 -6.65 1.48
C LEU A 63 5.92 -7.22 2.89
N GLU A 64 6.95 -7.14 3.73
CA GLU A 64 6.86 -7.52 5.14
C GLU A 64 5.90 -6.63 5.93
N GLY A 65 5.92 -5.31 5.68
CA GLY A 65 4.92 -4.41 6.24
C GLY A 65 3.50 -4.76 5.77
N ILE A 66 3.34 -5.11 4.50
CA ILE A 66 2.04 -5.52 3.94
C ILE A 66 1.53 -6.81 4.56
N LEU A 67 2.40 -7.78 4.86
CA LEU A 67 2.00 -9.03 5.51
C LEU A 67 1.26 -8.79 6.84
N GLN A 68 1.59 -7.73 7.57
CA GLN A 68 0.90 -7.38 8.81
C GLN A 68 -0.58 -7.03 8.57
N PHE A 69 -0.94 -6.51 7.39
CA PHE A 69 -2.33 -6.24 7.03
C PHE A 69 -3.10 -7.46 6.52
N LEU A 70 -2.40 -8.58 6.28
CA LEU A 70 -2.97 -9.79 5.68
C LEU A 70 -3.08 -10.96 6.67
N ASP A 71 -2.71 -10.71 7.92
CA ASP A 71 -2.96 -11.62 9.02
C ASP A 71 -4.47 -11.70 9.31
N ARG A 72 -4.97 -12.92 9.53
CA ARG A 72 -6.42 -13.14 9.63
C ARG A 72 -6.97 -12.52 10.91
N GLU A 73 -6.25 -12.68 12.01
CA GLU A 73 -6.65 -12.19 13.32
C GLU A 73 -6.64 -10.65 13.32
N LEU A 74 -5.59 -10.03 12.77
CA LEU A 74 -5.51 -8.56 12.64
C LEU A 74 -6.59 -7.99 11.71
N LEU A 75 -6.90 -8.66 10.59
CA LEU A 75 -8.00 -8.27 9.70
C LEU A 75 -9.35 -8.30 10.43
N ASN A 76 -9.64 -9.38 11.15
CA ASN A 76 -10.88 -9.51 11.91
C ASN A 76 -10.96 -8.45 13.02
N GLU A 77 -9.88 -8.22 13.76
CA GLU A 77 -9.82 -7.19 14.79
C GLU A 77 -10.07 -5.79 14.19
N TRP A 78 -9.39 -5.45 13.10
CA TRP A 78 -9.59 -4.18 12.41
C TRP A 78 -11.04 -4.01 11.94
N LEU A 79 -11.62 -5.02 11.28
CA LEU A 79 -12.95 -4.94 10.71
C LEU A 79 -14.07 -4.96 11.75
N SER A 80 -13.81 -5.53 12.94
CA SER A 80 -14.77 -5.53 14.07
C SER A 80 -15.08 -4.13 14.61
N LYS A 81 -14.24 -3.14 14.31
CA LYS A 81 -14.38 -1.74 14.77
C LYS A 81 -15.45 -0.95 13.98
N TYR A 82 -15.99 -1.51 12.90
CA TYR A 82 -16.99 -0.87 12.07
C TYR A 82 -18.38 -1.49 12.33
N GLU A 83 -19.38 -0.64 12.55
CA GLU A 83 -20.76 -1.09 12.85
C GLU A 83 -21.35 -2.02 11.78
N SER A 84 -21.05 -1.75 10.50
CA SER A 84 -21.33 -2.69 9.43
C SER A 84 -20.36 -2.49 8.27
N VAL A 85 -19.79 -3.61 7.79
CA VAL A 85 -19.12 -3.68 6.50
C VAL A 85 -20.13 -4.23 5.50
N PRO A 86 -20.51 -3.50 4.44
CA PRO A 86 -21.59 -3.94 3.59
C PRO A 86 -21.27 -5.30 2.93
N HIS A 87 -22.30 -6.14 2.84
CA HIS A 87 -22.19 -7.42 2.12
C HIS A 87 -22.14 -7.23 0.61
N SER A 88 -22.72 -6.14 0.09
CA SER A 88 -22.94 -5.91 -1.35
C SER A 88 -22.73 -4.46 -1.77
N ALA A 89 -21.75 -3.76 -1.19
CA ALA A 89 -21.39 -2.44 -1.69
C ALA A 89 -21.00 -2.53 -3.18
N SER A 90 -21.37 -1.54 -4.00
CA SER A 90 -21.11 -1.62 -5.45
C SER A 90 -20.57 -0.32 -6.04
N ALA A 91 -20.32 0.69 -5.20
CA ALA A 91 -19.71 1.93 -5.65
C ALA A 91 -18.35 1.64 -6.33
N LYS A 92 -18.07 2.38 -7.39
CA LYS A 92 -16.80 2.40 -8.09
C LYS A 92 -15.93 3.47 -7.46
N VAL A 93 -14.91 3.06 -6.73
CA VAL A 93 -13.97 3.97 -6.06
C VAL A 93 -12.71 4.08 -6.92
N ALA A 94 -12.46 5.27 -7.46
CA ALA A 94 -11.21 5.56 -8.13
C ALA A 94 -10.10 5.76 -7.10
N VAL A 95 -8.93 5.15 -7.31
CA VAL A 95 -7.78 5.29 -6.42
C VAL A 95 -6.56 5.71 -7.23
N ILE A 96 -6.10 6.93 -7.00
CA ILE A 96 -4.85 7.46 -7.57
C ILE A 96 -3.73 7.19 -6.57
N MET A 97 -2.82 6.29 -6.95
CA MET A 97 -1.75 5.81 -6.09
C MET A 97 -0.45 6.56 -6.37
N ALA A 98 0.25 6.95 -5.29
CA ALA A 98 1.62 7.44 -5.39
C ALA A 98 2.59 6.29 -5.78
N GLY A 99 3.83 6.64 -6.13
CA GLY A 99 4.86 5.66 -6.49
C GLY A 99 6.22 5.95 -5.86
N ASN A 100 6.24 6.71 -4.76
CA ASN A 100 7.46 7.11 -4.05
C ASN A 100 8.11 5.96 -3.27
N ILE A 101 7.33 4.98 -2.81
CA ILE A 101 7.81 3.74 -2.17
C ILE A 101 7.04 2.53 -2.73
N PRO A 102 7.61 1.31 -2.70
CA PRO A 102 6.95 0.13 -3.27
C PRO A 102 5.58 -0.12 -2.64
N MET A 103 4.55 -0.36 -3.46
CA MET A 103 3.23 -0.81 -3.00
C MET A 103 2.52 0.17 -2.05
N VAL A 104 2.86 1.46 -2.08
CA VAL A 104 2.33 2.47 -1.15
C VAL A 104 0.80 2.56 -1.13
N GLY A 105 0.15 2.27 -2.27
CA GLY A 105 -1.31 2.27 -2.42
C GLY A 105 -2.01 1.00 -1.92
N PHE A 106 -1.28 0.01 -1.40
CA PHE A 106 -1.85 -1.30 -1.04
C PHE A 106 -2.96 -1.21 0.01
N HIS A 107 -2.81 -0.32 1.00
CA HIS A 107 -3.83 -0.19 2.05
C HIS A 107 -5.17 0.35 1.49
N ASP A 108 -5.14 1.25 0.51
CA ASP A 108 -6.37 1.70 -0.16
C ASP A 108 -6.97 0.59 -1.01
N PHE A 109 -6.13 -0.17 -1.72
CA PHE A 109 -6.55 -1.38 -2.45
C PHE A 109 -7.27 -2.37 -1.55
N LEU A 110 -6.66 -2.72 -0.41
CA LEU A 110 -7.26 -3.58 0.61
C LEU A 110 -8.57 -3.00 1.15
N SER A 111 -8.58 -1.72 1.53
CA SER A 111 -9.73 -1.08 2.17
C SER A 111 -10.95 -1.01 1.26
N VAL A 112 -10.77 -0.61 0.00
CA VAL A 112 -11.86 -0.53 -0.98
C VAL A 112 -12.49 -1.91 -1.21
N LEU A 113 -11.64 -2.92 -1.38
CA LEU A 113 -12.09 -4.29 -1.60
C LEU A 113 -12.75 -4.88 -0.34
N MET A 114 -12.19 -4.66 0.85
CA MET A 114 -12.78 -5.12 2.13
C MET A 114 -14.16 -4.51 2.38
N ALA A 115 -14.37 -3.26 1.98
CA ALA A 115 -15.67 -2.60 2.00
C ALA A 115 -16.66 -3.15 0.96
N GLY A 116 -16.22 -4.05 0.07
CA GLY A 116 -17.03 -4.67 -0.97
C GLY A 116 -17.11 -3.86 -2.26
N HIS A 117 -16.44 -2.72 -2.36
CA HIS A 117 -16.51 -1.83 -3.52
C HIS A 117 -15.67 -2.32 -4.70
N ARG A 118 -15.99 -1.78 -5.89
CA ARG A 118 -15.15 -1.94 -7.08
C ARG A 118 -14.07 -0.87 -7.06
N ILE A 119 -12.82 -1.25 -7.30
CA ILE A 119 -11.68 -0.34 -7.36
C ILE A 119 -11.30 -0.05 -8.81
N ILE A 120 -11.14 1.23 -9.14
CA ILE A 120 -10.54 1.71 -10.40
C ILE A 120 -9.19 2.32 -10.05
N ILE A 121 -8.10 1.66 -10.42
CA ILE A 121 -6.74 1.98 -9.97
C ILE A 121 -6.02 2.78 -11.05
N LYS A 122 -5.56 3.97 -10.68
CA LYS A 122 -4.62 4.78 -11.47
C LYS A 122 -3.25 4.74 -10.79
N LEU A 123 -2.38 3.87 -11.28
CA LEU A 123 -1.01 3.73 -10.76
C LEU A 123 -0.13 4.92 -11.17
N SER A 124 0.82 5.27 -10.29
CA SER A 124 1.96 6.10 -10.66
C SER A 124 2.73 5.45 -11.82
N SER A 125 3.36 6.27 -12.66
CA SER A 125 4.32 5.76 -13.66
C SER A 125 5.46 4.97 -13.05
N ASP A 126 5.79 5.27 -11.79
CA ASP A 126 6.98 4.77 -11.09
C ASP A 126 6.68 3.51 -10.25
N ASP A 127 5.41 3.10 -10.13
CA ASP A 127 5.01 1.87 -9.42
C ASP A 127 3.92 1.12 -10.22
N LYS A 128 4.37 0.44 -11.28
CA LYS A 128 3.49 -0.28 -12.23
C LYS A 128 3.62 -1.81 -12.20
N VAL A 129 4.41 -2.36 -11.27
CA VAL A 129 4.84 -3.77 -11.37
C VAL A 129 4.25 -4.63 -10.26
N LEU A 130 4.50 -4.28 -9.00
CA LEU A 130 4.17 -5.16 -7.88
C LEU A 130 2.66 -5.27 -7.66
N LEU A 131 1.91 -4.16 -7.64
CA LEU A 131 0.49 -4.22 -7.33
C LEU A 131 -0.32 -5.00 -8.38
N PRO A 132 -0.12 -4.80 -9.71
CA PRO A 132 -0.76 -5.65 -10.71
C PRO A 132 -0.45 -7.14 -10.55
N TYR A 133 0.79 -7.50 -10.20
CA TYR A 133 1.16 -8.89 -9.97
C TYR A 133 0.37 -9.51 -8.80
N PHE A 134 0.30 -8.84 -7.66
CA PHE A 134 -0.44 -9.36 -6.50
C PHE A 134 -1.96 -9.28 -6.68
N ALA A 135 -2.48 -8.30 -7.43
CA ALA A 135 -3.88 -8.24 -7.80
C ALA A 135 -4.28 -9.42 -8.71
N GLN A 136 -3.41 -9.81 -9.65
CA GLN A 136 -3.61 -11.02 -10.44
C GLN A 136 -3.59 -12.25 -9.54
N LYS A 137 -2.65 -12.36 -8.60
CA LYS A 137 -2.61 -13.48 -7.64
C LYS A 137 -3.85 -13.55 -6.75
N LEU A 138 -4.39 -12.41 -6.32
CA LEU A 138 -5.66 -12.37 -5.59
C LEU A 138 -6.81 -12.91 -6.46
N THR A 139 -6.83 -12.58 -7.75
CA THR A 139 -7.82 -13.08 -8.72
C THR A 139 -7.64 -14.58 -9.00
N ASP A 140 -6.41 -15.08 -9.03
CA ASP A 140 -6.11 -16.51 -9.14
C ASP A 140 -6.62 -17.29 -7.90
N ILE A 141 -6.54 -16.66 -6.70
CA ILE A 141 -7.03 -17.23 -5.44
C ILE A 141 -8.56 -17.24 -5.38
N ASP A 142 -9.21 -16.15 -5.81
CA ASP A 142 -10.66 -16.02 -5.88
C ASP A 142 -11.06 -15.19 -7.11
N SER A 143 -11.61 -15.87 -8.11
CA SER A 143 -12.01 -15.28 -9.39
C SER A 143 -13.05 -14.16 -9.27
N ALA A 144 -13.78 -14.06 -8.16
CA ALA A 144 -14.78 -13.00 -7.96
C ALA A 144 -14.14 -11.60 -7.95
N PHE A 145 -12.87 -11.48 -7.55
CA PHE A 145 -12.11 -10.23 -7.58
C PHE A 145 -11.84 -9.68 -8.98
N SER A 146 -11.89 -10.52 -10.03
CA SER A 146 -11.71 -10.07 -11.42
C SER A 146 -12.70 -8.97 -11.82
N SER A 147 -13.93 -9.03 -11.30
CA SER A 147 -14.98 -8.05 -11.56
C SER A 147 -14.90 -6.81 -10.66
N LEU A 148 -14.04 -6.85 -9.64
CA LEU A 148 -13.90 -5.80 -8.63
C LEU A 148 -12.66 -4.93 -8.88
N ILE A 149 -11.66 -5.42 -9.60
CA ILE A 149 -10.38 -4.73 -9.80
C ILE A 149 -10.24 -4.31 -11.26
N HIS A 150 -10.08 -3.00 -11.48
CA HIS A 150 -9.82 -2.44 -12.80
C HIS A 150 -8.62 -1.51 -12.74
N PHE A 151 -7.64 -1.68 -13.63
CA PHE A 151 -6.52 -0.76 -13.79
C PHE A 151 -6.80 0.17 -14.98
N GLU A 152 -6.72 1.49 -14.74
CA GLU A 152 -6.97 2.53 -15.75
C GLU A 152 -5.64 3.19 -16.15
N GLU A 153 -5.26 3.05 -17.43
CA GLU A 153 -4.03 3.64 -17.97
C GLU A 153 -4.23 5.04 -18.52
N GLU A 154 -5.45 5.44 -18.82
CA GLU A 154 -5.80 6.74 -19.37
C GLU A 154 -6.42 7.64 -18.29
N LYS A 155 -7.54 8.29 -18.63
CA LYS A 155 -8.24 9.26 -17.80
C LYS A 155 -9.31 8.55 -16.97
N LEU A 156 -9.23 8.73 -15.65
CA LEU A 156 -10.27 8.26 -14.73
C LEU A 156 -11.64 8.82 -15.11
N SER A 157 -12.61 7.91 -15.25
CA SER A 157 -14.01 8.23 -15.53
C SER A 157 -14.94 7.16 -14.93
N GLY A 158 -16.23 7.47 -14.81
CA GLY A 158 -17.25 6.51 -14.39
C GLY A 158 -17.09 5.96 -12.96
N PHE A 159 -16.51 6.75 -12.05
CA PHE A 159 -16.38 6.45 -10.62
C PHE A 159 -17.38 7.28 -9.79
N ASP A 160 -17.76 6.74 -8.63
CA ASP A 160 -18.73 7.34 -7.70
C ASP A 160 -18.03 8.10 -6.56
N ALA A 161 -16.78 7.73 -6.24
CA ALA A 161 -15.95 8.37 -5.24
C ALA A 161 -14.47 8.25 -5.61
N VAL A 162 -13.59 9.05 -4.98
CA VAL A 162 -12.15 9.00 -5.25
C VAL A 162 -11.29 9.05 -3.98
N ILE A 163 -10.22 8.28 -3.97
CA ILE A 163 -9.10 8.41 -3.05
C ILE A 163 -7.89 8.84 -3.89
N ALA A 164 -7.36 10.03 -3.64
CA ALA A 164 -6.22 10.54 -4.39
C ALA A 164 -5.06 10.87 -3.45
N THR A 165 -3.93 10.20 -3.65
CA THR A 165 -2.69 10.48 -2.93
C THR A 165 -1.68 11.09 -3.89
N GLY A 166 -1.07 12.21 -3.51
CA GLY A 166 -0.06 12.84 -4.35
C GLY A 166 0.64 14.01 -3.66
N SER A 167 1.47 14.71 -4.43
CA SER A 167 2.19 15.89 -3.97
C SER A 167 1.24 17.02 -3.54
N ASN A 168 1.74 17.99 -2.78
CA ASN A 168 0.97 19.20 -2.45
C ASN A 168 0.47 19.95 -3.70
N ASN A 169 1.25 19.93 -4.79
CA ASN A 169 0.85 20.52 -6.05
C ASN A 169 -0.33 19.77 -6.66
N SER A 170 -0.21 18.45 -6.80
CA SER A 170 -1.25 17.57 -7.35
C SER A 170 -2.54 17.64 -6.53
N ALA A 171 -2.44 17.74 -5.20
CA ALA A 171 -3.60 17.76 -4.34
C ALA A 171 -4.52 18.97 -4.57
N ARG A 172 -3.98 20.15 -4.91
CA ARG A 172 -4.80 21.32 -5.26
C ARG A 172 -5.60 21.08 -6.54
N TYR A 173 -5.00 20.43 -7.52
CA TYR A 173 -5.69 20.04 -8.75
C TYR A 173 -6.74 18.96 -8.47
N PHE A 174 -6.44 17.98 -7.62
CA PHE A 174 -7.40 16.95 -7.22
C PHE A 174 -8.61 17.54 -6.49
N GLU A 175 -8.41 18.51 -5.59
CA GLU A 175 -9.50 19.16 -4.85
C GLU A 175 -10.48 19.84 -5.81
N TYR A 176 -9.95 20.57 -6.79
CA TYR A 176 -10.78 21.20 -7.81
C TYR A 176 -11.47 20.17 -8.71
N TYR A 177 -10.69 19.23 -9.28
CA TYR A 177 -11.16 18.28 -10.28
C TYR A 177 -12.18 17.27 -9.74
N PHE A 178 -12.05 16.86 -8.49
CA PHE A 178 -12.93 15.88 -7.85
C PHE A 178 -13.95 16.50 -6.87
N SER A 179 -14.10 17.82 -6.87
CA SER A 179 -15.02 18.55 -5.98
C SER A 179 -16.48 18.08 -6.06
N ALA A 180 -16.90 17.53 -7.21
CA ALA A 180 -18.27 17.09 -7.46
C ALA A 180 -18.59 15.69 -6.93
N VAL A 181 -17.61 14.93 -6.46
CA VAL A 181 -17.80 13.58 -5.90
C VAL A 181 -17.24 13.49 -4.48
N PRO A 182 -17.74 12.55 -3.64
CA PRO A 182 -17.08 12.22 -2.39
C PRO A 182 -15.60 11.88 -2.61
N HIS A 183 -14.71 12.53 -1.87
CA HIS A 183 -13.28 12.37 -2.09
C HIS A 183 -12.46 12.35 -0.80
N ILE A 184 -11.40 11.55 -0.80
CA ILE A 184 -10.31 11.59 0.19
C ILE A 184 -9.05 12.02 -0.56
N ILE A 185 -8.55 13.22 -0.26
CA ILE A 185 -7.34 13.75 -0.89
C ILE A 185 -6.23 13.80 0.16
N ARG A 186 -5.20 12.97 -0.01
CA ARG A 186 -4.05 12.89 0.88
C ARG A 186 -2.89 13.67 0.30
N LYS A 187 -2.49 14.71 1.03
CA LYS A 187 -1.34 15.59 0.73
C LYS A 187 -0.09 15.07 1.44
N ASN A 188 1.08 15.59 1.06
CA ASN A 188 2.31 15.31 1.79
C ASN A 188 2.19 15.78 3.25
N ARG A 189 2.76 14.98 4.15
CA ARG A 189 2.93 15.30 5.57
C ARG A 189 4.42 15.26 5.89
N ASN A 190 4.82 16.05 6.88
CA ASN A 190 6.19 16.04 7.39
C ASN A 190 6.15 15.43 8.78
N SER A 191 6.78 14.28 8.98
CA SER A 191 6.99 13.74 10.32
C SER A 191 8.13 14.48 11.01
N VAL A 192 7.98 14.68 12.31
CA VAL A 192 8.91 15.40 13.17
C VAL A 192 9.32 14.48 14.31
N ALA A 193 10.61 14.43 14.63
CA ALA A 193 11.12 13.84 15.86
C ALA A 193 11.54 14.93 16.85
N ILE A 194 11.36 14.67 18.14
CA ILE A 194 11.81 15.53 19.24
C ILE A 194 12.77 14.70 20.09
N ILE A 195 14.03 15.11 20.12
CA ILE A 195 15.07 14.58 20.99
C ILE A 195 15.05 15.40 22.28
N THR A 196 15.09 14.74 23.42
CA THR A 196 15.06 15.33 24.76
C THR A 196 16.43 15.43 25.41
N GLY A 197 17.43 14.71 24.89
CA GLY A 197 18.77 14.62 25.43
C GLY A 197 19.00 13.37 26.30
N ASN A 198 17.98 12.55 26.51
CA ASN A 198 18.04 11.35 27.34
C ASN A 198 17.95 10.04 26.53
N GLU A 199 17.88 10.15 25.20
CA GLU A 199 17.80 9.02 24.29
C GLU A 199 19.07 8.17 24.38
N THR A 200 18.87 6.86 24.42
CA THR A 200 19.94 5.88 24.32
C THR A 200 20.47 5.79 22.89
N GLU A 201 21.68 5.26 22.73
CA GLU A 201 22.27 5.00 21.41
C GLU A 201 21.33 4.11 20.55
N GLN A 202 20.63 3.16 21.17
CA GLN A 202 19.70 2.29 20.47
C GLN A 202 18.46 3.05 19.96
N GLU A 203 17.90 3.98 20.74
CA GLU A 203 16.79 4.83 20.31
C GLU A 203 17.21 5.75 19.15
N LEU A 204 18.44 6.29 19.19
CA LEU A 204 18.98 7.09 18.11
C LEU A 204 19.19 6.28 16.81
N LYS A 205 19.58 5.00 16.91
CA LYS A 205 19.64 4.09 15.76
C LYS A 205 18.25 3.83 15.16
N LEU A 206 17.23 3.62 15.99
CA LEU A 206 15.85 3.48 15.52
C LEU A 206 15.35 4.77 14.85
N LEU A 207 15.70 5.94 15.39
CA LEU A 207 15.40 7.22 14.73
C LEU A 207 16.09 7.33 13.37
N ALA A 208 17.33 6.85 13.23
CA ALA A 208 17.99 6.79 11.92
C ALA A 208 17.21 5.90 10.94
N GLU A 209 16.64 4.78 11.38
CA GLU A 209 15.75 3.98 10.54
C GLU A 209 14.49 4.75 10.13
N ASP A 210 13.86 5.49 11.04
CA ASP A 210 12.70 6.33 10.75
C ASP A 210 12.99 7.44 9.72
N ILE A 211 14.23 7.93 9.69
CA ILE A 211 14.68 8.94 8.72
C ILE A 211 14.98 8.30 7.36
N PHE A 212 15.79 7.22 7.35
CA PHE A 212 16.44 6.73 6.13
C PHE A 212 15.75 5.55 5.47
N THR A 213 14.79 4.89 6.13
CA THR A 213 13.98 3.85 5.48
C THR A 213 13.37 4.37 4.18
N TYR A 214 13.43 3.59 3.10
CA TYR A 214 13.05 4.01 1.75
C TYR A 214 13.77 5.27 1.26
N PHE A 215 15.02 5.47 1.68
CA PHE A 215 15.82 6.65 1.37
C PHE A 215 15.16 7.99 1.79
N GLY A 216 14.28 7.94 2.79
CA GLY A 216 13.52 9.12 3.24
C GLY A 216 12.39 9.55 2.30
N LEU A 217 12.04 8.72 1.30
CA LEU A 217 11.01 9.05 0.30
C LEU A 217 9.58 8.78 0.78
N GLY A 218 9.40 8.09 1.90
CA GLY A 218 8.10 7.82 2.51
C GLY A 218 7.49 9.06 3.16
N CYS A 219 6.18 9.24 3.02
CA CYS A 219 5.44 10.37 3.62
C CYS A 219 5.39 10.34 5.16
N ARG A 220 5.91 9.28 5.78
CA ARG A 220 6.03 9.11 7.23
C ARG A 220 7.46 9.20 7.73
N ASN A 221 8.46 9.28 6.84
CA ASN A 221 9.84 9.45 7.28
C ASN A 221 10.01 10.76 8.05
N VAL A 222 10.85 10.73 9.08
CA VAL A 222 11.21 11.92 9.84
C VAL A 222 12.00 12.86 8.93
N SER A 223 11.48 14.06 8.74
CA SER A 223 12.06 15.10 7.87
C SER A 223 12.55 16.32 8.65
N LYS A 224 12.27 16.37 9.96
CA LYS A 224 12.70 17.42 10.86
C LYS A 224 12.94 16.86 12.25
N ILE A 225 14.05 17.28 12.87
CA ILE A 225 14.40 16.92 14.24
C ILE A 225 14.48 18.22 15.05
N TYR A 226 13.84 18.22 16.22
CA TYR A 226 14.09 19.23 17.25
C TYR A 226 15.00 18.62 18.31
N ILE A 227 16.00 19.38 18.74
CA ILE A 227 16.98 19.01 19.78
C ILE A 227 16.96 20.07 20.88
N PRO A 228 17.33 19.74 22.13
CA PRO A 228 17.41 20.74 23.18
C PRO A 228 18.55 21.73 22.90
N GLU A 229 18.43 22.93 23.47
CA GLU A 229 19.51 23.92 23.39
C GLU A 229 20.78 23.36 24.04
N GLY A 230 21.92 23.49 23.35
CA GLY A 230 23.20 22.96 23.82
C GLY A 230 23.39 21.44 23.60
N TYR A 231 22.51 20.76 22.86
CA TYR A 231 22.70 19.36 22.48
C TYR A 231 23.93 19.21 21.56
N ASP A 232 24.80 18.25 21.88
CA ASP A 232 25.97 17.97 21.04
C ASP A 232 25.56 17.17 19.80
N VAL A 233 25.94 17.69 18.63
CA VAL A 233 25.62 17.12 17.32
C VAL A 233 26.87 16.71 16.54
N ASN A 234 28.05 16.78 17.18
CA ASN A 234 29.33 16.43 16.57
C ASN A 234 29.71 14.97 16.75
#